data_AF-A0A962KSE1-F1
#
_entry.id   AF-A0A962KSE1-F1
#
_cell.length_a   1.000
_cell.length_b   1.000
_cell.length_c   1.000
_cell.angle_alpha   90.00
_cell.angle_beta   90.00
_cell.angle_gamma   90.00
#
_symmetry.space_group_name_H-M   'P 1'
#
loop_
_entity.id
_entity.type
_entity.pdbx_description
1 polymer ?
#
loop_
_entity_poly.entity_id
_entity_poly.type
_entity_poly.pdbx_seq_one_letter_code
_entity_poly.pdbx_strand_id
1 'polypeptide(L)'
;MFDFNDTHLQNLLPEDSGHSLANMSGLSNLAHDIVVKAVSEDRGSLVIDIADVLSGSKLDALISGGRDDDDGGSVIRGTRGDDELEGDTHDTLLGLAGNDVLSTADGNGYNELEGGSGNDELIGNHHDDLDGGPGDDILSTAEGHGYNELEGGRGDDQIEGNHHDVLNGGSGDDILSTADGDGHNVLKGGTGNDILRGGHDDLLYGGSGNDYIELYGGHNIVYGGHGSDLFELADGQLPDEANYIMDFKAGVDKLQIRNIEGLNSFDDLALEQDGRHVIVSFNGHELAVLEKVSLVRLDADDFIIDPVHMPDISASDFEGITVDNPYFPLIPGTKWVYEGMTDEGLERIVVEVLNETQIINGVEATVVRDSVYLDGELKEDTTDWYAQDRDGNVWYLGEDTAEYEGGVVVNTHGTFMWGVDGAQPGIIMFADPSAHVNETYKQESYIGEAEDTATLLSVNETLAVLYGTFTNVVKTLEFTPLEPFLQEQKYYVEGIGFIKQVNLRTGEEFNLVEFYRPVS
;
A
#
# COMPACT_ATOMS: atom_id res chain seq x y z
N MET A 1 -25.96 -11.96 -15.10
CA MET A 1 -25.82 -12.89 -16.25
C MET A 1 -27.06 -12.83 -17.14
N PHE A 2 -27.08 -11.94 -18.14
CA PHE A 2 -28.13 -11.90 -19.16
C PHE A 2 -27.62 -12.50 -20.48
N ASP A 3 -28.45 -13.35 -21.08
CA ASP A 3 -28.20 -14.14 -22.29
C ASP A 3 -28.19 -13.24 -23.54
N PHE A 4 -27.06 -13.22 -24.25
CA PHE A 4 -26.78 -12.45 -25.48
C PHE A 4 -27.53 -12.98 -26.72
N ASN A 5 -28.85 -13.22 -26.62
CA ASN A 5 -29.66 -13.67 -27.77
C ASN A 5 -31.01 -12.95 -27.92
N ASP A 6 -31.27 -11.86 -27.21
CA ASP A 6 -32.46 -11.05 -27.47
C ASP A 6 -32.25 -10.10 -28.66
N THR A 7 -33.03 -10.30 -29.72
CA THR A 7 -32.91 -9.66 -31.04
C THR A 7 -33.43 -8.22 -31.06
N HIS A 8 -33.66 -7.62 -29.89
CA HIS A 8 -34.18 -6.26 -29.76
C HIS A 8 -33.12 -5.14 -29.70
N LEU A 9 -31.83 -5.46 -29.56
CA LEU A 9 -30.74 -4.47 -29.51
C LEU A 9 -29.89 -4.36 -30.80
N GLN A 10 -30.15 -5.18 -31.83
CA GLN A 10 -29.39 -5.14 -33.09
C GLN A 10 -29.67 -3.95 -34.02
N ASN A 11 -30.39 -2.91 -33.59
CA ASN A 11 -30.83 -1.81 -34.47
C ASN A 11 -30.37 -0.41 -34.04
N LEU A 12 -29.28 -0.28 -33.26
CA LEU A 12 -28.73 1.04 -32.88
C LEU A 12 -27.44 1.45 -33.59
N LEU A 13 -26.89 0.63 -34.50
CA LEU A 13 -25.76 1.03 -35.33
C LEU A 13 -26.25 1.33 -36.75
N PRO A 14 -26.12 2.58 -37.25
CA PRO A 14 -26.28 2.83 -38.67
C PRO A 14 -25.08 2.24 -39.40
N GLU A 15 -25.32 1.25 -40.27
CA GLU A 15 -24.42 0.98 -41.39
C GLU A 15 -24.30 2.28 -42.21
N ASP A 16 -23.08 2.70 -42.51
CA ASP A 16 -22.69 3.87 -43.33
C ASP A 16 -22.78 5.28 -42.72
N SER A 17 -21.82 5.61 -41.84
CA SER A 17 -21.14 6.92 -41.89
C SER A 17 -19.82 6.82 -41.14
N GLY A 18 -18.70 7.23 -41.76
CA GLY A 18 -17.32 7.08 -41.26
C GLY A 18 -16.94 7.90 -40.00
N HIS A 19 -17.86 7.96 -39.03
CA HIS A 19 -17.73 8.34 -37.64
C HIS A 19 -18.86 7.59 -36.90
N SER A 20 -18.57 6.46 -36.29
CA SER A 20 -19.57 5.67 -35.55
C SER A 20 -19.82 6.30 -34.18
N LEU A 21 -20.76 7.26 -34.11
CA LEU A 21 -21.36 7.66 -32.84
C LEU A 21 -22.39 6.59 -32.44
N ALA A 22 -22.13 5.81 -31.40
CA ALA A 22 -23.15 4.96 -30.79
C ALA A 22 -24.03 5.81 -29.84
N ASN A 23 -25.03 6.51 -30.39
CA ASN A 23 -25.95 7.32 -29.57
C ASN A 23 -27.09 6.43 -29.02
N MET A 24 -27.02 6.07 -27.73
CA MET A 24 -28.03 5.26 -27.04
C MET A 24 -29.15 6.11 -26.41
N SER A 25 -29.71 7.11 -27.10
CA SER A 25 -30.84 7.89 -26.56
C SER A 25 -32.10 7.00 -26.34
N GLY A 26 -32.44 6.65 -25.10
CA GLY A 26 -33.72 5.98 -24.79
C GLY A 26 -33.83 5.10 -23.54
N LEU A 27 -32.75 4.81 -22.81
CA LEU A 27 -32.73 3.82 -21.70
C LEU A 27 -33.21 4.35 -20.33
N SER A 28 -34.09 5.36 -20.32
CA SER A 28 -34.52 6.13 -19.13
C SER A 28 -35.29 5.40 -18.01
N ASN A 29 -35.27 4.05 -17.92
CA ASN A 29 -36.05 3.30 -16.91
C ASN A 29 -35.41 1.99 -16.41
N LEU A 30 -34.11 1.76 -16.61
CA LEU A 30 -33.45 0.57 -16.08
C LEU A 30 -32.72 0.94 -14.78
N ALA A 31 -33.02 0.20 -13.70
CA ALA A 31 -32.36 0.30 -12.40
C ALA A 31 -31.21 -0.73 -12.28
N HIS A 32 -30.51 -0.98 -13.38
CA HIS A 32 -29.43 -1.96 -13.47
C HIS A 32 -28.29 -1.36 -14.30
N ASP A 33 -27.07 -1.78 -13.98
CA ASP A 33 -25.80 -1.48 -14.62
C ASP A 33 -25.92 -1.57 -16.15
N ILE A 34 -25.38 -0.58 -16.85
CA ILE A 34 -25.34 -0.58 -18.32
C ILE A 34 -23.94 -1.01 -18.74
N VAL A 35 -23.85 -2.22 -19.30
CA VAL A 35 -22.61 -2.68 -19.95
C VAL A 35 -22.63 -2.22 -21.41
N VAL A 36 -21.67 -1.39 -21.81
CA VAL A 36 -21.47 -0.97 -23.20
C VAL A 36 -20.15 -1.53 -23.70
N LYS A 37 -20.24 -2.46 -24.65
CA LYS A 37 -19.08 -2.96 -25.38
C LYS A 37 -19.13 -2.45 -26.82
N ALA A 38 -18.21 -1.57 -27.19
CA ALA A 38 -18.06 -1.08 -28.55
C ALA A 38 -16.72 -1.57 -29.13
N VAL A 39 -16.71 -1.94 -30.41
CA VAL A 39 -15.52 -2.42 -31.14
C VAL A 39 -15.53 -1.72 -32.50
N SER A 40 -14.43 -1.10 -32.94
CA SER A 40 -14.37 -0.33 -34.18
C SER A 40 -13.49 -1.03 -35.23
N GLU A 41 -14.10 -1.70 -36.21
CA GLU A 41 -13.35 -2.36 -37.29
C GLU A 41 -12.69 -1.38 -38.31
N ASP A 42 -12.77 -0.06 -38.09
CA ASP A 42 -12.26 0.99 -38.99
C ASP A 42 -11.19 1.87 -38.30
N ARG A 43 -10.21 2.34 -39.08
CA ARG A 43 -9.07 3.23 -38.71
C ARG A 43 -9.42 4.64 -38.21
N GLY A 44 -10.59 4.84 -37.60
CA GLY A 44 -11.08 6.14 -37.14
C GLY A 44 -11.32 6.13 -35.64
N SER A 45 -11.11 7.29 -35.00
CA SER A 45 -11.42 7.52 -33.59
C SER A 45 -12.88 7.18 -33.28
N LEU A 46 -13.08 6.29 -32.30
CA LEU A 46 -14.38 5.95 -31.75
C LEU A 46 -14.70 6.90 -30.59
N VAL A 47 -15.91 7.47 -30.58
CA VAL A 47 -16.39 8.26 -29.42
C VAL A 47 -17.55 7.50 -28.81
N ILE A 48 -17.36 7.01 -27.58
CA ILE A 48 -18.41 6.39 -26.78
C ILE A 48 -18.90 7.46 -25.79
N ASP A 49 -20.11 7.98 -26.01
CA ASP A 49 -20.71 9.03 -25.18
C ASP A 49 -22.04 8.54 -24.60
N ILE A 50 -22.04 8.22 -23.30
CA ILE A 50 -23.23 7.81 -22.55
C ILE A 50 -23.87 9.01 -21.81
N ALA A 51 -23.12 10.12 -21.65
CA ALA A 51 -23.52 11.28 -20.84
C ALA A 51 -24.84 11.94 -21.30
N ASP A 52 -25.13 11.90 -22.61
CA ASP A 52 -26.38 12.47 -23.17
C ASP A 52 -27.65 11.62 -22.89
N VAL A 53 -27.49 10.36 -22.46
CA VAL A 53 -28.63 9.43 -22.28
C VAL A 53 -29.30 9.60 -20.91
N LEU A 54 -28.57 10.05 -19.89
CA LEU A 54 -28.95 9.87 -18.49
C LEU A 54 -28.68 11.11 -17.62
N SER A 55 -29.06 12.30 -18.09
CA SER A 55 -28.91 13.60 -17.39
C SER A 55 -29.53 13.72 -15.97
N GLY A 56 -29.91 12.62 -15.30
CA GLY A 56 -30.35 12.60 -13.90
C GLY A 56 -30.28 11.25 -13.17
N SER A 57 -29.52 10.24 -13.60
CA SER A 57 -29.36 8.99 -12.83
C SER A 57 -27.90 8.75 -12.43
N LYS A 58 -27.69 8.43 -11.15
CA LYS A 58 -26.50 7.73 -10.62
C LYS A 58 -26.55 6.30 -11.16
N LEU A 59 -25.91 6.02 -12.28
CA LEU A 59 -26.01 4.70 -12.87
C LEU A 59 -24.62 4.28 -13.29
N ASP A 60 -24.16 3.18 -12.71
CA ASP A 60 -22.82 2.65 -12.87
C ASP A 60 -22.70 2.04 -14.29
N ALA A 61 -21.67 2.43 -15.04
CA ALA A 61 -21.43 1.95 -16.40
C ALA A 61 -20.12 1.17 -16.49
N LEU A 62 -20.15 0.02 -17.16
CA LEU A 62 -18.95 -0.70 -17.60
C LEU A 62 -18.76 -0.43 -19.10
N ILE A 63 -17.68 0.25 -19.47
CA ILE A 63 -17.40 0.64 -20.87
C ILE A 63 -16.00 0.17 -21.28
N SER A 64 -15.93 -0.72 -22.27
CA SER A 64 -14.66 -1.19 -22.84
C SER A 64 -14.48 -0.69 -24.29
N GLY A 65 -13.33 -0.07 -24.58
CA GLY A 65 -12.79 0.06 -25.93
C GLY A 65 -12.43 -1.33 -26.48
N GLY A 66 -12.75 -1.60 -27.74
CA GLY A 66 -12.41 -2.88 -28.35
C GLY A 66 -10.97 -2.88 -28.83
N ARG A 67 -10.20 -3.94 -28.54
CA ARG A 67 -8.82 -4.21 -29.00
C ARG A 67 -8.66 -3.97 -30.50
N ASP A 68 -8.41 -2.74 -30.90
CA ASP A 68 -8.21 -2.37 -32.29
C ASP A 68 -6.69 -2.20 -32.49
N ASP A 69 -6.09 -3.04 -33.35
CA ASP A 69 -4.65 -2.99 -33.71
C ASP A 69 -4.27 -1.72 -34.52
N ASP A 70 -5.12 -0.69 -34.55
CA ASP A 70 -5.01 0.50 -35.39
C ASP A 70 -4.70 1.74 -34.52
N ASP A 71 -3.73 2.56 -34.92
CA ASP A 71 -3.20 3.77 -34.23
C ASP A 71 -4.22 4.92 -33.97
N GLY A 72 -5.54 4.65 -33.92
CA GLY A 72 -6.61 5.64 -33.88
C GLY A 72 -7.29 5.71 -32.51
N GLY A 73 -6.77 6.55 -31.62
CA GLY A 73 -7.30 6.75 -30.27
C GLY A 73 -8.81 6.98 -30.15
N SER A 74 -9.42 6.35 -29.15
CA SER A 74 -10.84 6.48 -28.77
C SER A 74 -11.03 7.48 -27.64
N VAL A 75 -12.25 8.04 -27.53
CA VAL A 75 -12.68 8.80 -26.34
C VAL A 75 -13.82 8.04 -25.68
N ILE A 76 -13.58 7.59 -24.45
CA ILE A 76 -14.52 6.86 -23.61
C ILE A 76 -14.99 7.81 -22.50
N ARG A 77 -16.30 8.05 -22.41
CA ARG A 77 -16.88 8.91 -21.37
C ARG A 77 -17.87 8.15 -20.50
N GLY A 78 -17.63 8.17 -19.20
CA GLY A 78 -18.53 7.74 -18.14
C GLY A 78 -19.74 8.66 -17.98
N THR A 79 -20.29 8.67 -16.78
CA THR A 79 -21.57 9.24 -16.41
C THR A 79 -21.42 10.29 -15.31
N ARG A 80 -22.22 10.21 -14.25
CA ARG A 80 -22.05 10.98 -13.00
C ARG A 80 -22.23 10.06 -11.78
N GLY A 81 -22.22 8.76 -12.04
CA GLY A 81 -22.22 7.70 -11.04
C GLY A 81 -20.84 7.06 -11.04
N ASP A 82 -20.71 5.94 -10.37
CA ASP A 82 -19.44 5.25 -10.19
C ASP A 82 -19.25 4.33 -11.42
N ASP A 83 -18.28 4.62 -12.28
CA ASP A 83 -18.12 3.98 -13.60
C ASP A 83 -16.81 3.17 -13.69
N GLU A 84 -16.81 2.10 -14.48
CA GLU A 84 -15.63 1.29 -14.80
C GLU A 84 -15.32 1.43 -16.30
N LEU A 85 -14.18 2.04 -16.63
CA LEU A 85 -13.76 2.35 -17.99
C LEU A 85 -12.46 1.62 -18.32
N GLU A 86 -12.46 0.87 -19.41
CA GLU A 86 -11.28 0.15 -19.94
C GLU A 86 -10.95 0.66 -21.35
N GLY A 87 -9.75 1.22 -21.50
CA GLY A 87 -9.14 1.63 -22.78
C GLY A 87 -8.07 0.65 -23.26
N ASP A 88 -7.63 0.83 -24.50
CA ASP A 88 -6.51 0.07 -25.08
C ASP A 88 -5.28 0.94 -25.40
N THR A 89 -5.10 1.35 -26.66
CA THR A 89 -3.90 2.02 -27.13
C THR A 89 -4.25 3.39 -27.72
N HIS A 90 -3.76 4.45 -27.07
CA HIS A 90 -4.01 5.86 -27.42
C HIS A 90 -5.41 6.39 -27.07
N ASP A 91 -6.01 5.96 -25.97
CA ASP A 91 -7.37 6.37 -25.60
C ASP A 91 -7.41 7.56 -24.62
N THR A 92 -8.53 8.27 -24.62
CA THR A 92 -8.90 9.24 -23.58
C THR A 92 -10.09 8.69 -22.80
N LEU A 93 -9.93 8.46 -21.49
CA LEU A 93 -10.97 7.98 -20.58
C LEU A 93 -11.38 9.13 -19.65
N LEU A 94 -12.68 9.41 -19.56
CA LEU A 94 -13.23 10.48 -18.72
C LEU A 94 -14.30 9.90 -17.77
N GLY A 95 -14.02 9.79 -16.48
CA GLY A 95 -14.94 9.30 -15.43
C GLY A 95 -16.07 10.31 -15.14
N LEU A 96 -15.67 11.58 -14.99
CA LEU A 96 -16.48 12.77 -14.72
C LEU A 96 -16.80 13.01 -13.25
N ALA A 97 -17.75 12.27 -12.68
CA ALA A 97 -18.13 12.46 -11.28
C ALA A 97 -18.67 11.16 -10.74
N GLY A 98 -18.37 10.83 -9.50
CA GLY A 98 -18.53 9.46 -9.04
C GLY A 98 -17.18 8.97 -8.53
N ASN A 99 -17.16 7.76 -8.01
CA ASN A 99 -15.90 7.08 -7.71
C ASN A 99 -15.64 6.10 -8.85
N ASP A 100 -14.82 6.50 -9.80
CA ASP A 100 -14.63 5.83 -11.07
C ASP A 100 -13.36 4.96 -11.08
N VAL A 101 -13.38 3.85 -11.82
CA VAL A 101 -12.22 2.98 -12.06
C VAL A 101 -11.85 3.08 -13.54
N LEU A 102 -10.70 3.64 -13.86
CA LEU A 102 -10.19 3.84 -15.21
C LEU A 102 -8.93 3.02 -15.42
N SER A 103 -8.87 2.22 -16.47
CA SER A 103 -7.70 1.38 -16.76
C SER A 103 -7.38 1.31 -18.25
N THR A 104 -6.11 1.10 -18.60
CA THR A 104 -5.68 0.83 -19.97
C THR A 104 -4.96 -0.52 -20.08
N ALA A 105 -5.35 -1.34 -21.04
CA ALA A 105 -4.77 -2.66 -21.26
C ALA A 105 -3.50 -2.59 -22.13
N ASP A 106 -2.47 -3.41 -21.78
CA ASP A 106 -1.18 -3.71 -22.46
C ASP A 106 -0.96 -3.09 -23.86
N GLY A 107 -0.91 -1.76 -23.92
CA GLY A 107 -0.67 -0.96 -25.12
C GLY A 107 0.66 -0.23 -25.01
N ASN A 108 1.33 0.05 -26.13
CA ASN A 108 2.49 0.96 -26.13
C ASN A 108 2.08 2.40 -26.50
N GLY A 109 0.80 2.73 -26.32
CA GLY A 109 0.21 3.98 -26.78
C GLY A 109 0.00 4.95 -25.65
N TYR A 110 0.03 6.25 -25.96
CA TYR A 110 -0.17 7.34 -25.00
C TYR A 110 -1.65 7.52 -24.69
N ASN A 111 -2.08 7.16 -23.48
CA ASN A 111 -3.44 7.33 -23.01
C ASN A 111 -3.58 8.55 -22.08
N GLU A 112 -4.78 9.09 -21.99
CA GLU A 112 -5.15 10.19 -21.09
C GLU A 112 -6.32 9.72 -20.22
N LEU A 113 -6.15 9.65 -18.90
CA LEU A 113 -7.18 9.22 -17.95
C LEU A 113 -7.52 10.40 -17.04
N GLU A 114 -8.79 10.82 -17.03
CA GLU A 114 -9.32 11.89 -16.16
C GLU A 114 -10.41 11.28 -15.28
N GLY A 115 -10.16 11.12 -13.97
CA GLY A 115 -11.12 10.59 -12.99
C GLY A 115 -12.30 11.53 -12.85
N GLY A 116 -12.02 12.75 -12.39
CA GLY A 116 -12.96 13.86 -12.47
C GLY A 116 -13.36 14.39 -11.11
N SER A 117 -14.30 13.78 -10.39
CA SER A 117 -14.62 14.25 -9.03
C SER A 117 -15.27 13.15 -8.20
N GLY A 118 -14.82 12.98 -6.97
CA GLY A 118 -15.05 11.75 -6.22
C GLY A 118 -13.73 11.02 -6.10
N ASN A 119 -13.71 9.87 -5.45
CA ASN A 119 -12.48 9.16 -5.17
C ASN A 119 -12.27 8.11 -6.26
N ASP A 120 -11.36 8.38 -7.18
CA ASP A 120 -11.17 7.65 -8.42
C ASP A 120 -9.92 6.75 -8.36
N GLU A 121 -9.94 5.64 -9.11
CA GLU A 121 -8.80 4.73 -9.29
C GLU A 121 -8.38 4.71 -10.77
N LEU A 122 -7.16 5.16 -11.06
CA LEU A 122 -6.61 5.29 -12.41
C LEU A 122 -5.36 4.40 -12.56
N ILE A 123 -5.42 3.44 -13.47
CA ILE A 123 -4.33 2.52 -13.76
C ILE A 123 -3.86 2.72 -15.21
N GLY A 124 -2.66 3.28 -15.35
CA GLY A 124 -1.96 3.43 -16.63
C GLY A 124 -0.89 2.37 -16.84
N ASN A 125 -0.34 2.30 -18.06
CA ASN A 125 0.69 1.34 -18.43
C ASN A 125 1.88 1.97 -19.18
N HIS A 126 1.72 2.87 -20.15
CA HIS A 126 2.84 3.24 -21.00
C HIS A 126 2.76 4.60 -21.68
N HIS A 127 3.51 5.54 -21.09
CA HIS A 127 3.49 6.95 -21.47
C HIS A 127 2.12 7.58 -21.38
N ASP A 128 1.48 7.39 -20.24
CA ASP A 128 0.14 7.87 -19.97
C ASP A 128 0.16 9.14 -19.13
N ASP A 129 -0.86 9.97 -19.34
CA ASP A 129 -1.18 11.13 -18.51
C ASP A 129 -2.41 10.77 -17.65
N LEU A 130 -2.26 10.74 -16.34
CA LEU A 130 -3.32 10.43 -15.36
C LEU A 130 -3.62 11.68 -14.52
N ASP A 131 -4.89 12.09 -14.43
CA ASP A 131 -5.39 13.19 -13.60
C ASP A 131 -6.57 12.69 -12.75
N GLY A 132 -6.38 12.59 -11.43
CA GLY A 132 -7.42 12.18 -10.47
C GLY A 132 -8.51 13.24 -10.35
N GLY A 133 -8.11 14.48 -10.09
CA GLY A 133 -9.00 15.62 -9.95
C GLY A 133 -9.26 15.95 -8.48
N PRO A 134 -10.49 16.33 -8.09
CA PRO A 134 -10.84 16.48 -6.68
C PRO A 134 -11.45 15.21 -6.09
N GLY A 135 -10.84 14.69 -5.04
CA GLY A 135 -11.12 13.40 -4.44
C GLY A 135 -9.90 12.93 -3.67
N ASP A 136 -10.05 11.87 -2.89
CA ASP A 136 -8.88 11.14 -2.42
C ASP A 136 -8.66 10.01 -3.44
N ASP A 137 -7.74 10.22 -4.38
CA ASP A 137 -7.59 9.42 -5.60
C ASP A 137 -6.42 8.43 -5.54
N ILE A 138 -6.48 7.36 -6.32
CA ILE A 138 -5.42 6.35 -6.47
C ILE A 138 -4.96 6.33 -7.92
N LEU A 139 -3.70 6.67 -8.17
CA LEU A 139 -3.09 6.66 -9.50
C LEU A 139 -1.90 5.70 -9.50
N SER A 140 -1.84 4.76 -10.43
CA SER A 140 -0.73 3.82 -10.55
C SER A 140 -0.31 3.57 -12.00
N THR A 141 1.00 3.54 -12.23
CA THR A 141 1.62 3.00 -13.44
C THR A 141 2.62 1.88 -13.12
N ALA A 142 2.45 1.20 -11.98
CA ALA A 142 3.42 0.28 -11.40
C ALA A 142 3.75 -0.96 -12.26
N GLU A 143 2.81 -1.41 -13.10
CA GLU A 143 3.03 -2.53 -14.02
C GLU A 143 3.53 -2.07 -15.41
N GLY A 144 3.71 -0.76 -15.57
CA GLY A 144 3.96 -0.09 -16.82
C GLY A 144 5.43 0.14 -17.18
N HIS A 145 5.67 0.78 -18.31
CA HIS A 145 7.00 1.28 -18.70
C HIS A 145 6.88 2.66 -19.36
N GLY A 146 7.95 3.45 -19.38
CA GLY A 146 7.97 4.71 -20.13
C GLY A 146 8.01 5.94 -19.24
N TYR A 147 7.63 7.08 -19.80
CA TYR A 147 7.52 8.34 -19.07
C TYR A 147 6.05 8.64 -18.87
N ASN A 148 5.54 8.52 -17.66
CA ASN A 148 4.16 8.84 -17.31
C ASN A 148 4.09 10.15 -16.50
N GLU A 149 2.98 10.87 -16.59
CA GLU A 149 2.68 12.05 -15.77
C GLU A 149 1.40 11.78 -14.96
N LEU A 150 1.53 11.80 -13.63
CA LEU A 150 0.45 11.49 -12.70
C LEU A 150 0.18 12.72 -11.82
N GLU A 151 -1.04 13.26 -11.85
CA GLU A 151 -1.51 14.38 -11.03
C GLU A 151 -2.70 13.93 -10.15
N GLY A 152 -2.53 13.93 -8.83
CA GLY A 152 -3.61 13.59 -7.88
C GLY A 152 -4.67 14.68 -7.86
N GLY A 153 -4.25 15.90 -7.51
CA GLY A 153 -5.08 17.10 -7.63
C GLY A 153 -5.47 17.66 -6.27
N ARG A 154 -6.71 17.42 -5.82
CA ARG A 154 -7.19 17.88 -4.50
C ARG A 154 -7.78 16.74 -3.68
N GLY A 155 -7.19 16.52 -2.54
CA GLY A 155 -7.59 15.52 -1.55
C GLY A 155 -6.33 14.79 -1.13
N ASP A 156 -6.48 13.80 -0.27
CA ASP A 156 -5.31 13.05 0.21
C ASP A 156 -5.05 11.91 -0.79
N ASP A 157 -4.16 12.16 -1.76
CA ASP A 157 -3.99 11.32 -2.94
C ASP A 157 -2.88 10.28 -2.78
N GLN A 158 -2.98 9.21 -3.56
CA GLN A 158 -2.04 8.10 -3.55
C GLN A 158 -1.51 7.84 -4.97
N ILE A 159 -0.21 8.03 -5.18
CA ILE A 159 0.40 8.02 -6.51
C ILE A 159 1.61 7.09 -6.56
N GLU A 160 1.59 6.14 -7.48
CA GLU A 160 2.67 5.17 -7.70
C GLU A 160 3.18 5.21 -9.14
N GLY A 161 4.48 5.48 -9.28
CA GLY A 161 5.22 5.35 -10.53
C GLY A 161 6.32 4.31 -10.41
N ASN A 162 6.89 3.88 -11.54
CA ASN A 162 7.86 2.80 -11.56
C ASN A 162 9.03 3.01 -12.54
N HIS A 163 9.03 4.11 -13.31
CA HIS A 163 10.03 4.31 -14.36
C HIS A 163 10.56 5.75 -14.42
N HIS A 164 10.52 6.41 -15.57
CA HIS A 164 10.99 7.79 -15.70
C HIS A 164 9.79 8.73 -15.52
N ASP A 165 9.16 8.73 -14.36
CA ASP A 165 7.83 9.33 -14.18
C ASP A 165 7.87 10.69 -13.49
N VAL A 166 6.76 11.43 -13.64
CA VAL A 166 6.50 12.67 -12.90
C VAL A 166 5.23 12.52 -12.09
N LEU A 167 5.38 12.56 -10.77
CA LEU A 167 4.29 12.42 -9.82
C LEU A 167 4.05 13.78 -9.14
N ASN A 168 2.80 14.19 -9.04
CA ASN A 168 2.38 15.44 -8.40
C ASN A 168 1.13 15.20 -7.55
N GLY A 169 1.28 15.21 -6.22
CA GLY A 169 0.17 15.02 -5.28
C GLY A 169 -0.85 16.16 -5.38
N GLY A 170 -0.36 17.39 -5.26
CA GLY A 170 -1.18 18.58 -5.44
C GLY A 170 -1.53 19.23 -4.12
N SER A 171 -2.76 19.06 -3.64
CA SER A 171 -3.16 19.59 -2.34
C SER A 171 -3.91 18.58 -1.50
N GLY A 172 -3.47 18.41 -0.27
CA GLY A 172 -3.89 17.35 0.64
C GLY A 172 -2.64 16.70 1.22
N ASP A 173 -2.81 15.77 2.15
CA ASP A 173 -1.68 15.03 2.71
C ASP A 173 -1.45 13.77 1.83
N ASP A 174 -0.55 13.88 0.84
CA ASP A 174 -0.42 12.91 -0.26
C ASP A 174 0.65 11.83 0.01
N ILE A 175 0.54 10.67 -0.65
CA ILE A 175 1.55 9.60 -0.65
C ILE A 175 2.05 9.35 -2.08
N LEU A 176 3.34 9.61 -2.33
CA LEU A 176 3.99 9.43 -3.62
C LEU A 176 5.13 8.42 -3.51
N SER A 177 5.15 7.39 -4.36
CA SER A 177 6.21 6.38 -4.37
C SER A 177 6.73 6.08 -5.78
N THR A 178 8.04 5.99 -5.89
CA THR A 178 8.76 5.38 -7.03
C THR A 178 9.85 4.41 -6.56
N ALA A 179 9.74 3.92 -5.33
CA ALA A 179 10.82 3.19 -4.65
C ALA A 179 11.18 1.85 -5.32
N ASP A 180 10.19 1.16 -5.89
CA ASP A 180 10.38 -0.13 -6.57
C ASP A 180 10.67 0.03 -8.07
N GLY A 181 10.70 1.27 -8.54
CA GLY A 181 10.98 1.64 -9.92
C GLY A 181 12.46 1.81 -10.24
N ASP A 182 12.78 1.82 -11.53
CA ASP A 182 14.07 2.31 -12.03
C ASP A 182 13.89 3.68 -12.70
N GLY A 183 14.99 4.31 -13.12
CA GLY A 183 14.92 5.57 -13.87
C GLY A 183 15.17 6.83 -13.05
N HIS A 184 14.79 7.97 -13.63
CA HIS A 184 14.96 9.30 -13.02
C HIS A 184 13.59 9.94 -12.84
N ASN A 185 13.02 9.83 -11.64
CA ASN A 185 11.69 10.31 -11.32
C ASN A 185 11.69 11.75 -10.80
N VAL A 186 10.54 12.40 -10.91
CA VAL A 186 10.27 13.67 -10.24
C VAL A 186 9.02 13.54 -9.37
N LEU A 187 9.18 13.63 -8.06
CA LEU A 187 8.08 13.59 -7.11
C LEU A 187 7.85 15.00 -6.55
N LYS A 188 6.59 15.44 -6.52
CA LYS A 188 6.16 16.72 -5.94
C LYS A 188 4.98 16.44 -5.01
N GLY A 189 5.17 16.59 -3.70
CA GLY A 189 4.07 16.48 -2.73
C GLY A 189 3.06 17.59 -2.97
N GLY A 190 3.47 18.84 -2.74
CA GLY A 190 2.68 20.01 -3.08
C GLY A 190 2.31 20.81 -1.84
N THR A 191 1.04 20.81 -1.44
CA THR A 191 0.62 21.43 -0.18
C THR A 191 -0.08 20.43 0.72
N GLY A 192 0.39 20.29 1.94
CA GLY A 192 -0.06 19.28 2.90
C GLY A 192 1.15 18.65 3.56
N ASN A 193 0.95 17.67 4.42
CA ASN A 193 2.04 16.91 5.02
C ASN A 193 2.21 15.63 4.21
N ASP A 194 3.12 15.67 3.25
CA ASP A 194 3.21 14.63 2.23
C ASP A 194 4.22 13.54 2.63
N ILE A 195 4.02 12.32 2.14
CA ILE A 195 4.96 11.20 2.21
C ILE A 195 5.54 10.97 0.82
N LEU A 196 6.85 11.16 0.66
CA LEU A 196 7.54 10.93 -0.60
C LEU A 196 8.58 9.82 -0.44
N ARG A 197 8.48 8.77 -1.25
CA ARG A 197 9.42 7.66 -1.30
C ARG A 197 10.14 7.64 -2.65
N GLY A 198 11.37 8.14 -2.65
CA GLY A 198 12.24 8.09 -3.82
C GLY A 198 13.01 6.77 -3.86
N GLY A 199 13.23 6.27 -5.06
CA GLY A 199 14.18 5.20 -5.33
C GLY A 199 15.61 5.76 -5.41
N HIS A 200 16.22 5.60 -6.57
CA HIS A 200 17.61 6.01 -6.84
C HIS A 200 17.65 7.05 -7.96
N ASP A 201 18.53 8.04 -7.87
CA ASP A 201 18.70 9.12 -8.86
C ASP A 201 17.44 9.99 -9.12
N ASP A 202 16.58 10.17 -8.11
CA ASP A 202 15.32 10.93 -8.25
C ASP A 202 15.44 12.40 -7.82
N LEU A 203 14.44 13.19 -8.21
CA LEU A 203 14.28 14.59 -7.83
C LEU A 203 13.00 14.78 -7.02
N LEU A 204 13.13 15.06 -5.73
CA LEU A 204 12.01 15.14 -4.80
C LEU A 204 11.78 16.59 -4.31
N TYR A 205 10.51 16.99 -4.28
CA TYR A 205 10.04 18.25 -3.73
C TYR A 205 8.90 17.97 -2.73
N GLY A 206 9.14 18.12 -1.43
CA GLY A 206 8.10 18.00 -0.40
C GLY A 206 7.02 19.06 -0.62
N GLY A 207 7.37 20.33 -0.42
CA GLY A 207 6.51 21.44 -0.83
C GLY A 207 6.17 22.35 0.34
N SER A 208 4.91 22.41 0.75
CA SER A 208 4.48 23.18 1.91
C SER A 208 3.72 22.32 2.89
N GLY A 209 4.13 22.32 4.15
CA GLY A 209 3.65 21.42 5.19
C GLY A 209 4.84 20.64 5.75
N ASN A 210 4.61 19.72 6.69
CA ASN A 210 5.69 18.98 7.32
C ASN A 210 5.82 17.63 6.62
N ASP A 211 6.76 17.52 5.69
CA ASP A 211 6.84 16.38 4.79
C ASP A 211 7.73 15.26 5.38
N TYR A 212 7.40 14.02 5.06
CA TYR A 212 8.21 12.84 5.35
C TYR A 212 8.81 12.31 4.05
N ILE A 213 10.14 12.26 3.98
CA ILE A 213 10.85 11.94 2.74
C ILE A 213 11.82 10.79 2.97
N GLU A 214 11.56 9.65 2.34
CA GLU A 214 12.36 8.43 2.43
C GLU A 214 13.36 8.36 1.26
N LEU A 215 14.63 8.10 1.58
CA LEU A 215 15.77 8.27 0.65
C LEU A 215 16.76 7.10 0.66
N TYR A 216 16.32 5.88 1.00
CA TYR A 216 17.21 4.73 1.19
C TYR A 216 17.92 4.26 -0.09
N GLY A 217 17.36 4.51 -1.28
CA GLY A 217 18.01 4.15 -2.56
C GLY A 217 19.33 4.90 -2.80
N GLY A 218 19.43 6.17 -2.37
CA GLY A 218 20.64 6.99 -2.52
C GLY A 218 20.69 7.82 -3.80
N HIS A 219 21.67 8.73 -3.86
CA HIS A 219 21.90 9.68 -4.96
C HIS A 219 20.68 10.57 -5.37
N ASN A 220 19.71 10.76 -4.48
CA ASN A 220 18.56 11.62 -4.74
C ASN A 220 18.90 13.11 -4.57
N ILE A 221 18.21 13.99 -5.30
CA ILE A 221 18.24 15.45 -5.09
C ILE A 221 16.92 15.88 -4.47
N VAL A 222 16.99 16.47 -3.28
CA VAL A 222 15.80 16.63 -2.42
C VAL A 222 15.64 18.07 -1.95
N TYR A 223 14.41 18.57 -2.02
CA TYR A 223 14.00 19.84 -1.42
C TYR A 223 12.84 19.57 -0.47
N GLY A 224 13.00 19.84 0.83
CA GLY A 224 11.90 19.73 1.80
C GLY A 224 10.88 20.86 1.61
N GLY A 225 11.35 22.06 1.29
CA GLY A 225 10.47 23.20 1.08
C GLY A 225 10.09 23.89 2.40
N HIS A 226 8.80 24.01 2.67
CA HIS A 226 8.22 24.81 3.74
C HIS A 226 7.57 23.95 4.82
N GLY A 227 8.33 23.46 5.77
CA GLY A 227 7.77 23.05 7.05
C GLY A 227 8.85 22.71 8.04
N SER A 228 8.52 21.77 8.91
CA SER A 228 9.50 21.01 9.69
C SER A 228 9.57 19.61 9.08
N ASP A 229 10.49 19.45 8.14
CA ASP A 229 10.52 18.29 7.25
C ASP A 229 11.39 17.18 7.87
N LEU A 230 11.06 15.93 7.62
CA LEU A 230 11.76 14.75 8.12
C LEU A 230 12.34 13.94 6.96
N PHE A 231 13.66 13.94 6.84
CA PHE A 231 14.39 13.19 5.80
C PHE A 231 14.93 11.89 6.39
N GLU A 232 14.36 10.76 6.00
CA GLU A 232 14.85 9.43 6.36
C GLU A 232 15.95 9.00 5.39
N LEU A 233 17.19 9.00 5.89
CA LEU A 233 18.37 8.72 5.08
C LEU A 233 18.67 7.22 4.95
N ALA A 234 18.20 6.44 5.92
CA ALA A 234 18.50 5.02 6.04
C ALA A 234 17.56 4.38 7.06
N ASP A 235 17.07 3.18 6.73
CA ASP A 235 16.39 2.29 7.65
C ASP A 235 16.91 0.88 7.44
N GLY A 236 17.71 0.39 8.39
CA GLY A 236 18.26 -0.97 8.37
C GLY A 236 19.39 -1.19 7.35
N GLN A 237 19.38 -0.46 6.24
CA GLN A 237 20.41 -0.40 5.21
C GLN A 237 20.88 1.05 5.00
N LEU A 238 22.18 1.21 4.78
CA LEU A 238 22.77 2.50 4.39
C LEU A 238 22.56 2.73 2.89
N PRO A 239 22.35 3.98 2.43
CA PRO A 239 22.25 4.27 1.02
C PRO A 239 23.58 3.96 0.31
N ASP A 240 23.49 3.50 -0.94
CA ASP A 240 24.66 3.15 -1.75
C ASP A 240 25.51 4.39 -2.11
N GLU A 241 24.85 5.53 -2.27
CA GLU A 241 25.45 6.84 -2.50
C GLU A 241 24.73 7.94 -1.71
N ALA A 242 25.45 9.01 -1.37
CA ALA A 242 24.89 10.10 -0.57
C ALA A 242 23.73 10.82 -1.26
N ASN A 243 22.67 11.10 -0.51
CA ASN A 243 21.57 11.96 -0.96
C ASN A 243 21.93 13.45 -0.83
N TYR A 244 21.42 14.29 -1.73
CA TYR A 244 21.70 15.74 -1.75
C TYR A 244 20.48 16.53 -1.29
N ILE A 245 20.51 17.01 -0.04
CA ILE A 245 19.42 17.79 0.54
C ILE A 245 19.74 19.27 0.36
N MET A 246 18.90 19.93 -0.45
CA MET A 246 19.23 21.20 -1.10
C MET A 246 18.90 22.45 -0.28
N ASP A 247 17.99 22.33 0.70
CA ASP A 247 17.42 23.45 1.46
C ASP A 247 17.20 23.19 2.96
N PHE A 248 17.84 22.16 3.52
CA PHE A 248 17.75 21.80 4.94
C PHE A 248 17.91 23.00 5.90
N LYS A 249 16.97 23.13 6.84
CA LYS A 249 16.92 24.19 7.85
C LYS A 249 17.20 23.63 9.25
N ALA A 250 18.45 23.79 9.70
CA ALA A 250 18.86 23.45 11.05
C ALA A 250 17.95 24.10 12.13
N GLY A 251 17.57 23.30 13.12
CA GLY A 251 16.63 23.60 14.19
C GLY A 251 15.15 23.50 13.81
N VAL A 252 14.85 23.16 12.55
CA VAL A 252 13.48 23.02 12.02
C VAL A 252 13.31 21.62 11.45
N ASP A 253 14.10 21.28 10.44
CA ASP A 253 14.06 19.99 9.76
C ASP A 253 14.86 18.94 10.54
N LYS A 254 14.66 17.65 10.22
CA LYS A 254 15.30 16.50 10.88
C LYS A 254 15.85 15.51 9.87
N LEU A 255 16.98 14.91 10.24
CA LEU A 255 17.56 13.77 9.53
C LEU A 255 17.36 12.52 10.39
N GLN A 256 16.66 11.52 9.85
CA GLN A 256 16.41 10.26 10.53
C GLN A 256 17.26 9.15 9.95
N ILE A 257 17.82 8.35 10.84
CA ILE A 257 18.54 7.12 10.51
C ILE A 257 18.07 6.07 11.50
N ARG A 258 17.49 4.98 10.99
CA ARG A 258 16.93 3.89 11.78
C ARG A 258 17.67 2.58 11.55
N ASN A 259 17.65 1.72 12.55
CA ASN A 259 18.01 0.31 12.43
C ASN A 259 19.40 -0.01 11.84
N ILE A 260 20.36 0.93 11.91
CA ILE A 260 21.73 0.69 11.43
C ILE A 260 22.60 0.07 12.54
N GLU A 261 23.16 -1.12 12.27
CA GLU A 261 24.08 -1.78 13.19
C GLU A 261 25.26 -0.88 13.57
N GLY A 262 25.44 -0.65 14.86
CA GLY A 262 26.55 0.15 15.40
C GLY A 262 26.33 1.66 15.41
N LEU A 263 25.22 2.16 14.85
CA LEU A 263 24.82 3.57 14.97
C LEU A 263 23.82 3.72 16.12
N ASN A 264 24.30 4.17 17.27
CA ASN A 264 23.50 4.20 18.50
C ASN A 264 23.10 5.61 18.93
N SER A 265 23.81 6.62 18.44
CA SER A 265 23.61 8.01 18.84
C SER A 265 24.20 8.96 17.80
N PHE A 266 23.85 10.24 17.93
CA PHE A 266 24.44 11.32 17.13
C PHE A 266 25.98 11.34 17.18
N ASP A 267 26.59 10.95 18.30
CA ASP A 267 28.05 10.94 18.48
C ASP A 267 28.76 9.89 17.58
N ASP A 268 28.02 8.93 17.04
CA ASP A 268 28.56 7.90 16.13
C ASP A 268 28.66 8.42 14.68
N LEU A 269 28.00 9.54 14.36
CA LEU A 269 28.09 10.19 13.05
C LEU A 269 29.38 11.02 12.91
N ALA A 270 29.92 11.02 11.70
CA ALA A 270 30.97 11.94 11.28
C ALA A 270 30.38 13.02 10.38
N LEU A 271 30.44 14.27 10.86
CA LEU A 271 30.07 15.45 10.07
C LEU A 271 31.31 16.24 9.63
N GLU A 272 31.41 16.49 8.32
CA GLU A 272 32.49 17.27 7.71
C GLU A 272 31.94 18.50 6.97
N GLN A 273 32.51 19.68 7.22
CA GLN A 273 32.20 20.86 6.40
C GLN A 273 33.12 20.89 5.17
N ASP A 274 32.53 20.76 3.98
CA ASP A 274 33.21 21.02 2.71
C ASP A 274 32.61 22.25 2.01
N GLY A 275 33.39 23.34 1.94
CA GLY A 275 32.95 24.59 1.33
C GLY A 275 31.70 25.16 1.98
N ARG A 276 30.55 25.04 1.30
CA ARG A 276 29.24 25.50 1.79
C ARG A 276 28.29 24.36 2.16
N HIS A 277 28.76 23.11 2.09
CA HIS A 277 27.92 21.94 2.30
C HIS A 277 28.46 21.16 3.51
N VAL A 278 27.60 20.40 4.17
CA VAL A 278 27.99 19.48 5.25
C VAL A 278 27.78 18.07 4.75
N ILE A 279 28.81 17.23 4.85
CA ILE A 279 28.73 15.81 4.56
C ILE A 279 28.42 15.10 5.88
N VAL A 280 27.36 14.31 5.90
CA VAL A 280 26.96 13.43 7.01
C VAL A 280 27.38 12.01 6.62
N SER A 281 28.15 11.36 7.47
CA SER A 281 28.68 10.03 7.20
C SER A 281 28.68 9.14 8.44
N PHE A 282 28.64 7.83 8.22
CA PHE A 282 28.79 6.81 9.26
C PHE A 282 29.75 5.73 8.79
N ASN A 283 30.74 5.38 9.62
CA ASN A 283 31.77 4.36 9.29
C ASN A 283 32.46 4.51 7.91
N GLY A 284 32.54 5.74 7.40
CA GLY A 284 33.13 6.05 6.08
C GLY A 284 32.16 5.95 4.89
N HIS A 285 30.88 5.67 5.14
CA HIS A 285 29.79 5.77 4.17
C HIS A 285 29.14 7.14 4.27
N GLU A 286 29.03 7.84 3.14
CA GLU A 286 28.34 9.14 3.07
C GLU A 286 26.83 8.90 2.95
N LEU A 287 26.05 9.47 3.87
CA LEU A 287 24.60 9.29 3.93
C LEU A 287 23.88 10.45 3.22
N ALA A 288 24.36 11.66 3.49
CA ALA A 288 23.78 12.87 2.94
C ALA A 288 24.80 14.01 2.79
N VAL A 289 24.56 14.85 1.80
CA VAL A 289 25.20 16.15 1.59
C VAL A 289 24.15 17.24 1.80
N LEU A 290 24.33 18.04 2.85
CA LEU A 290 23.46 19.17 3.18
C LEU A 290 23.98 20.45 2.54
N GLU A 291 23.31 20.91 1.50
CA GLU A 291 23.70 22.07 0.72
C GLU A 291 23.42 23.39 1.43
N LYS A 292 24.38 24.31 1.36
CA LYS A 292 24.31 25.66 1.97
C LYS A 292 24.10 25.65 3.49
N VAL A 293 24.34 24.52 4.14
CA VAL A 293 24.32 24.38 5.61
C VAL A 293 25.71 24.63 6.18
N SER A 294 25.76 25.28 7.34
CA SER A 294 27.00 25.45 8.09
C SER A 294 27.02 24.48 9.26
N LEU A 295 28.09 23.70 9.39
CA LEU A 295 28.24 22.67 10.43
C LEU A 295 28.04 23.23 11.85
N VAL A 296 28.43 24.49 12.11
CA VAL A 296 28.25 25.11 13.43
C VAL A 296 26.79 25.41 13.80
N ARG A 297 25.85 25.18 12.87
CA ARG A 297 24.41 25.30 13.08
C ARG A 297 23.74 23.98 13.42
N LEU A 298 24.41 22.86 13.18
CA LEU A 298 23.88 21.53 13.43
C LEU A 298 24.23 21.09 14.85
N ASP A 299 23.29 20.43 15.50
CA ASP A 299 23.50 19.72 16.75
C ASP A 299 22.65 18.44 16.79
N ALA A 300 22.70 17.71 17.90
CA ALA A 300 22.01 16.44 18.04
C ALA A 300 20.49 16.55 17.91
N ASP A 301 19.89 17.73 18.13
CA ASP A 301 18.44 17.88 17.99
C ASP A 301 18.02 17.80 16.53
N ASP A 302 18.91 18.07 15.56
CA ASP A 302 18.65 17.97 14.11
C ASP A 302 18.65 16.52 13.59
N PHE A 303 18.97 15.54 14.44
CA PHE A 303 19.11 14.15 14.08
C PHE A 303 18.22 13.27 14.94
N ILE A 304 17.47 12.39 14.30
CA ILE A 304 16.75 11.29 14.95
C ILE A 304 17.56 10.03 14.66
N ILE A 305 18.35 9.61 15.63
CA ILE A 305 19.03 8.32 15.57
C ILE A 305 18.16 7.35 16.33
N ASP A 306 17.41 6.55 15.57
CA ASP A 306 16.75 5.39 16.11
C ASP A 306 17.74 4.22 15.95
N PRO A 307 18.44 3.80 17.01
CA PRO A 307 19.25 2.60 16.91
C PRO A 307 18.38 1.43 16.43
N VAL A 308 18.99 0.29 16.11
CA VAL A 308 18.25 -0.98 16.12
C VAL A 308 17.65 -1.13 17.52
N HIS A 309 16.43 -0.62 17.74
CA HIS A 309 15.70 -0.78 18.98
C HIS A 309 14.80 -1.99 18.85
N MET A 310 15.48 -3.10 18.62
CA MET A 310 15.03 -4.32 19.24
C MET A 310 15.25 -4.10 20.74
N PRO A 311 14.21 -4.23 21.60
CA PRO A 311 14.51 -4.38 23.02
C PRO A 311 15.56 -5.48 23.16
N ASP A 312 16.49 -5.35 24.11
CA ASP A 312 17.56 -6.33 24.33
C ASP A 312 16.91 -7.65 24.80
N ILE A 313 16.36 -8.40 23.84
CA ILE A 313 15.59 -9.61 24.02
C ILE A 313 16.55 -10.78 23.89
N SER A 314 16.60 -11.57 24.94
CA SER A 314 17.37 -12.79 24.98
C SER A 314 16.42 -13.98 24.96
N ALA A 315 16.90 -15.13 24.49
CA ALA A 315 16.13 -16.37 24.59
C ALA A 315 15.64 -16.67 26.02
N SER A 316 16.34 -16.14 27.04
CA SER A 316 15.95 -16.33 28.44
C SER A 316 14.68 -15.57 28.83
N ASP A 317 14.28 -14.56 28.09
CA ASP A 317 13.07 -13.78 28.36
C ASP A 317 11.78 -14.53 27.98
N PHE A 318 11.92 -15.63 27.26
CA PHE A 318 10.82 -16.51 26.81
C PHE A 318 10.81 -17.88 27.51
N GLU A 319 11.85 -18.20 28.29
CA GLU A 319 12.07 -19.55 28.80
C GLU A 319 10.95 -20.02 29.74
N GLY A 320 10.26 -21.09 29.34
CA GLY A 320 9.22 -21.75 30.14
C GLY A 320 7.88 -21.01 30.18
N ILE A 321 7.65 -20.11 29.23
CA ILE A 321 6.42 -19.31 29.11
C ILE A 321 5.55 -19.89 28.00
N THR A 322 4.26 -20.07 28.30
CA THR A 322 3.23 -20.36 27.30
C THR A 322 2.59 -19.06 26.84
N VAL A 323 2.19 -18.97 25.58
CA VAL A 323 1.51 -17.77 25.05
C VAL A 323 0.06 -17.74 25.53
N ASP A 324 -0.17 -17.08 26.67
CA ASP A 324 -1.47 -16.93 27.34
C ASP A 324 -1.99 -15.49 27.36
N ASN A 325 -1.39 -14.61 26.54
CA ASN A 325 -1.81 -13.22 26.36
C ASN A 325 -3.32 -13.12 26.13
N PRO A 326 -4.02 -12.20 26.82
CA PRO A 326 -5.48 -12.10 26.75
C PRO A 326 -6.01 -11.78 25.35
N TYR A 327 -5.27 -11.02 24.55
CA TYR A 327 -5.65 -10.58 23.20
C TYR A 327 -4.96 -11.37 22.08
N PHE A 328 -4.06 -12.30 22.40
CA PHE A 328 -3.45 -13.21 21.43
C PHE A 328 -3.13 -14.60 22.05
N PRO A 329 -4.14 -15.33 22.56
CA PRO A 329 -3.91 -16.58 23.28
C PRO A 329 -3.64 -17.76 22.33
N LEU A 330 -2.44 -18.34 22.36
CA LEU A 330 -2.06 -19.48 21.51
C LEU A 330 -2.07 -20.79 22.29
N ILE A 331 -3.28 -21.25 22.65
CA ILE A 331 -3.46 -22.54 23.32
C ILE A 331 -3.48 -23.65 22.25
N PRO A 332 -2.60 -24.67 22.32
CA PRO A 332 -2.56 -25.76 21.33
C PRO A 332 -3.92 -26.41 21.08
N GLY A 333 -4.29 -26.53 19.81
CA GLY A 333 -5.57 -27.04 19.31
C GLY A 333 -6.67 -25.98 19.19
N THR A 334 -6.38 -24.71 19.52
CA THR A 334 -7.29 -23.58 19.21
C THR A 334 -7.35 -23.39 17.69
N LYS A 335 -8.54 -23.12 17.17
CA LYS A 335 -8.78 -22.86 15.75
C LYS A 335 -9.67 -21.64 15.55
N TRP A 336 -9.33 -20.86 14.55
CA TRP A 336 -10.16 -19.78 14.01
C TRP A 336 -10.45 -20.06 12.55
N VAL A 337 -11.65 -19.67 12.11
CA VAL A 337 -12.02 -19.65 10.71
C VAL A 337 -12.52 -18.26 10.40
N TYR A 338 -11.91 -17.63 9.41
CA TYR A 338 -12.31 -16.34 8.88
C TYR A 338 -12.83 -16.51 7.45
N GLU A 339 -13.77 -15.68 7.05
CA GLU A 339 -14.29 -15.61 5.69
C GLU A 339 -14.39 -14.15 5.25
N GLY A 340 -14.03 -13.90 3.98
CA GLY A 340 -14.11 -12.61 3.31
C GLY A 340 -14.47 -12.84 1.84
N MET A 341 -15.25 -11.93 1.26
CA MET A 341 -15.51 -11.93 -0.18
C MET A 341 -14.54 -10.95 -0.82
N THR A 342 -13.72 -11.44 -1.73
CA THR A 342 -12.80 -10.63 -2.54
C THR A 342 -13.29 -10.56 -3.98
N ASP A 343 -12.63 -9.74 -4.80
CA ASP A 343 -12.92 -9.68 -6.24
C ASP A 343 -12.66 -11.01 -6.97
N GLU A 344 -11.75 -11.83 -6.43
CA GLU A 344 -11.42 -13.14 -6.98
C GLU A 344 -12.38 -14.25 -6.56
N GLY A 345 -13.10 -14.09 -5.43
CA GLY A 345 -14.05 -15.09 -4.94
C GLY A 345 -14.23 -15.11 -3.43
N LEU A 346 -14.75 -16.23 -2.91
CA LEU A 346 -14.87 -16.42 -1.47
C LEU A 346 -13.53 -16.91 -0.93
N GLU A 347 -12.87 -16.07 -0.13
CA GLU A 347 -11.68 -16.45 0.60
C GLU A 347 -12.03 -16.93 2.02
N ARG A 348 -11.39 -18.01 2.43
CA ARG A 348 -11.56 -18.66 3.72
C ARG A 348 -10.21 -18.97 4.34
N ILE A 349 -9.95 -18.43 5.51
CA ILE A 349 -8.69 -18.56 6.24
C ILE A 349 -8.91 -19.47 7.45
N VAL A 350 -8.03 -20.45 7.66
CA VAL A 350 -8.09 -21.38 8.80
C VAL A 350 -6.78 -21.34 9.58
N VAL A 351 -6.84 -20.75 10.76
CA VAL A 351 -5.70 -20.65 11.68
C VAL A 351 -5.79 -21.72 12.75
N GLU A 352 -4.75 -22.52 12.94
CA GLU A 352 -4.66 -23.57 13.96
C GLU A 352 -3.38 -23.46 14.78
N VAL A 353 -3.51 -23.40 16.12
CA VAL A 353 -2.35 -23.55 17.02
C VAL A 353 -1.98 -25.03 17.09
N LEU A 354 -0.79 -25.40 16.62
CA LEU A 354 -0.34 -26.79 16.66
C LEU A 354 0.13 -27.18 18.05
N ASN A 355 0.08 -28.47 18.35
CA ASN A 355 0.71 -29.03 19.56
C ASN A 355 2.19 -29.35 19.29
N GLU A 356 2.89 -28.35 18.74
CA GLU A 356 4.26 -28.41 18.25
C GLU A 356 4.97 -27.10 18.60
N THR A 357 6.30 -27.17 18.69
CA THR A 357 7.16 -26.03 19.01
C THR A 357 8.38 -26.05 18.11
N GLN A 358 8.88 -24.88 17.74
CA GLN A 358 10.08 -24.71 16.91
C GLN A 358 11.11 -23.84 17.63
N ILE A 359 12.40 -24.14 17.49
CA ILE A 359 13.45 -23.27 18.05
C ILE A 359 13.81 -22.20 17.02
N ILE A 360 13.56 -20.93 17.37
CA ILE A 360 13.89 -19.76 16.55
C ILE A 360 14.86 -18.88 17.35
N ASN A 361 16.07 -18.70 16.84
CA ASN A 361 17.16 -17.97 17.52
C ASN A 361 17.36 -18.30 19.03
N GLY A 362 17.10 -19.55 19.41
CA GLY A 362 17.19 -20.03 20.80
C GLY A 362 15.91 -19.92 21.64
N VAL A 363 14.85 -19.32 21.12
CA VAL A 363 13.51 -19.27 21.72
C VAL A 363 12.68 -20.47 21.30
N GLU A 364 11.98 -21.10 22.23
CA GLU A 364 10.99 -22.15 21.97
C GLU A 364 9.66 -21.49 21.58
N ALA A 365 9.40 -21.41 20.28
CA ALA A 365 8.23 -20.78 19.69
C ALA A 365 7.05 -21.74 19.62
N THR A 366 5.85 -21.22 19.85
CA THR A 366 4.58 -21.88 19.52
C THR A 366 4.38 -21.85 18.02
N VAL A 367 4.06 -23.01 17.43
CA VAL A 367 3.78 -23.12 16.00
C VAL A 367 2.30 -22.90 15.75
N VAL A 368 1.99 -21.91 14.92
CA VAL A 368 0.65 -21.67 14.39
C VAL A 368 0.69 -21.97 12.89
N ARG A 369 -0.38 -22.55 12.37
CA ARG A 369 -0.53 -22.81 10.95
C ARG A 369 -1.70 -21.99 10.43
N ASP A 370 -1.42 -21.15 9.45
CA ASP A 370 -2.41 -20.44 8.66
C ASP A 370 -2.60 -21.15 7.31
N SER A 371 -3.83 -21.21 6.82
CA SER A 371 -4.16 -21.82 5.54
C SER A 371 -5.25 -21.01 4.86
N VAL A 372 -4.91 -20.43 3.71
CA VAL A 372 -5.81 -19.60 2.89
C VAL A 372 -6.41 -20.45 1.77
N TYR A 373 -7.74 -20.38 1.63
CA TYR A 373 -8.49 -21.07 0.59
C TYR A 373 -9.32 -20.08 -0.22
N LEU A 374 -9.17 -20.10 -1.56
CA LEU A 374 -10.04 -19.36 -2.48
C LEU A 374 -11.01 -20.32 -3.16
N ASP A 375 -12.31 -20.09 -3.02
CA ASP A 375 -13.38 -20.96 -3.53
C ASP A 375 -13.22 -22.45 -3.16
N GLY A 376 -12.55 -22.71 -2.03
CA GLY A 376 -12.27 -24.04 -1.50
C GLY A 376 -10.99 -24.71 -2.03
N GLU A 377 -10.22 -24.05 -2.88
CA GLU A 377 -8.88 -24.48 -3.29
C GLU A 377 -7.82 -23.84 -2.39
N LEU A 378 -6.82 -24.61 -1.95
CA LEU A 378 -5.72 -24.10 -1.13
C LEU A 378 -4.85 -23.17 -1.97
N LYS A 379 -4.65 -21.94 -1.48
CA LYS A 379 -3.84 -20.90 -2.10
C LYS A 379 -2.54 -20.66 -1.35
N GLU A 380 -2.59 -20.67 -0.04
CA GLU A 380 -1.43 -20.45 0.80
C GLU A 380 -1.48 -21.35 2.03
N ASP A 381 -0.32 -21.79 2.48
CA ASP A 381 -0.15 -22.56 3.72
C ASP A 381 1.12 -22.06 4.43
N THR A 382 0.91 -21.38 5.55
CA THR A 382 1.95 -20.64 6.26
C THR A 382 2.13 -21.21 7.66
N THR A 383 3.39 -21.33 8.09
CA THR A 383 3.73 -21.77 9.43
C THR A 383 4.39 -20.63 10.20
N ASP A 384 3.64 -20.05 11.13
CA ASP A 384 4.05 -18.92 11.94
C ASP A 384 4.68 -19.38 13.26
N TRP A 385 5.66 -18.60 13.73
CA TRP A 385 6.30 -18.85 15.02
C TRP A 385 6.13 -17.67 15.98
N TYR A 386 5.45 -17.93 17.09
CA TYR A 386 5.19 -16.91 18.12
C TYR A 386 5.79 -17.29 19.47
N ALA A 387 6.20 -16.30 20.26
CA ALA A 387 6.57 -16.52 21.66
C ALA A 387 6.10 -15.37 22.55
N GLN A 388 5.92 -15.65 23.84
CA GLN A 388 5.54 -14.62 24.82
C GLN A 388 6.69 -14.36 25.77
N ASP A 389 7.01 -13.09 25.98
CA ASP A 389 8.03 -12.67 26.93
C ASP A 389 7.52 -12.69 28.38
N ARG A 390 8.41 -12.41 29.34
CA ARG A 390 8.10 -12.35 30.78
C ARG A 390 7.15 -11.21 31.18
N ASP A 391 7.06 -10.17 30.37
CA ASP A 391 6.17 -9.04 30.60
C ASP A 391 4.77 -9.30 30.01
N GLY A 392 4.64 -10.35 29.19
CA GLY A 392 3.40 -10.86 28.63
C GLY A 392 3.12 -10.37 27.19
N ASN A 393 4.09 -9.72 26.54
CA ASN A 393 3.97 -9.34 25.14
C ASN A 393 4.18 -10.56 24.26
N VAL A 394 3.42 -10.65 23.18
CA VAL A 394 3.59 -11.70 22.17
C VAL A 394 4.44 -11.15 21.04
N TRP A 395 5.46 -11.92 20.70
CA TRP A 395 6.45 -11.65 19.68
C TRP A 395 6.22 -12.56 18.49
N TYR A 396 6.29 -11.98 17.30
CA TYR A 396 6.31 -12.70 16.03
C TYR A 396 7.76 -12.95 15.61
N LEU A 397 8.14 -14.21 15.46
CA LEU A 397 9.54 -14.62 15.29
C LEU A 397 9.90 -14.97 13.85
N GLY A 398 8.93 -14.99 12.94
CA GLY A 398 9.07 -15.41 11.56
C GLY A 398 7.97 -16.36 11.10
N GLU A 399 8.02 -16.68 9.81
CA GLU A 399 7.15 -17.60 9.11
C GLU A 399 7.91 -18.44 8.06
N ASP A 400 7.30 -19.56 7.69
CA ASP A 400 7.61 -20.36 6.50
C ASP A 400 6.35 -20.44 5.63
N THR A 401 6.40 -19.75 4.50
CA THR A 401 5.23 -19.47 3.64
C THR A 401 5.35 -20.27 2.34
N ALA A 402 4.24 -20.86 1.91
CA ALA A 402 4.16 -21.57 0.64
C ALA A 402 2.85 -21.27 -0.09
N GLU A 403 2.97 -20.71 -1.29
CA GLU A 403 1.83 -20.45 -2.18
C GLU A 403 1.64 -21.59 -3.19
N TYR A 404 0.39 -21.84 -3.57
CA TYR A 404 -0.02 -22.96 -4.38
C TYR A 404 -0.84 -22.55 -5.61
N GLU A 405 -0.48 -23.09 -6.77
CA GLU A 405 -1.32 -23.11 -7.97
C GLU A 405 -1.53 -24.54 -8.45
N GLY A 406 -2.79 -24.92 -8.67
CA GLY A 406 -3.12 -26.28 -9.11
C GLY A 406 -2.62 -27.38 -8.14
N GLY A 407 -2.44 -27.05 -6.87
CA GLY A 407 -1.94 -27.94 -5.81
C GLY A 407 -0.42 -28.17 -5.84
N VAL A 408 0.35 -27.32 -6.53
CA VAL A 408 1.81 -27.34 -6.55
C VAL A 408 2.33 -26.05 -5.95
N VAL A 409 3.38 -26.13 -5.12
CA VAL A 409 4.05 -24.94 -4.58
C VAL A 409 4.66 -24.14 -5.74
N VAL A 410 4.31 -22.88 -5.85
CA VAL A 410 4.81 -21.96 -6.88
C VAL A 410 5.73 -20.89 -6.33
N ASN A 411 5.53 -20.48 -5.07
CA ASN A 411 6.28 -19.42 -4.41
C ASN A 411 6.45 -19.71 -2.92
N THR A 412 7.47 -19.11 -2.30
CA THR A 412 7.71 -19.10 -0.85
C THR A 412 8.12 -17.70 -0.38
N HIS A 413 7.75 -16.65 -1.12
CA HIS A 413 7.98 -15.25 -0.75
C HIS A 413 7.21 -14.94 0.55
N GLY A 414 7.67 -13.95 1.32
CA GLY A 414 7.20 -13.69 2.70
C GLY A 414 7.92 -14.48 3.80
N THR A 415 8.56 -15.62 3.46
CA THR A 415 9.33 -16.40 4.44
C THR A 415 10.46 -15.57 5.06
N PHE A 416 10.34 -15.28 6.36
CA PHE A 416 11.41 -14.66 7.15
C PHE A 416 11.58 -15.36 8.50
N MET A 417 12.78 -15.28 9.09
CA MET A 417 13.04 -15.92 10.37
C MET A 417 14.07 -15.14 11.18
N TRP A 418 13.76 -14.88 12.46
CA TRP A 418 14.68 -14.16 13.35
C TRP A 418 16.07 -14.79 13.38
N GLY A 419 17.08 -13.96 13.13
CA GLY A 419 18.49 -14.32 13.19
C GLY A 419 19.02 -14.90 11.88
N VAL A 420 18.21 -14.94 10.82
CA VAL A 420 18.63 -15.23 9.45
C VAL A 420 18.71 -13.92 8.66
N ASP A 421 19.82 -13.71 7.97
CA ASP A 421 20.01 -12.60 7.01
C ASP A 421 19.65 -11.19 7.52
N GLY A 422 19.76 -10.98 8.83
CA GLY A 422 19.47 -9.70 9.49
C GLY A 422 18.07 -9.57 10.05
N ALA A 423 17.14 -10.46 9.66
CA ALA A 423 15.75 -10.44 10.09
C ALA A 423 15.60 -10.46 11.62
N GLN A 424 14.70 -9.63 12.12
CA GLN A 424 14.40 -9.42 13.53
C GLN A 424 12.90 -9.64 13.83
N PRO A 425 12.53 -10.10 15.04
CA PRO A 425 11.15 -10.30 15.43
C PRO A 425 10.49 -8.97 15.80
N GLY A 426 9.17 -8.89 15.68
CA GLY A 426 8.39 -7.76 16.18
C GLY A 426 7.41 -8.16 17.26
N ILE A 427 6.76 -7.17 17.87
CA ILE A 427 5.66 -7.40 18.80
C ILE A 427 4.39 -7.52 17.96
N ILE A 428 3.67 -8.64 18.07
CA ILE A 428 2.35 -8.79 17.44
C ILE A 428 1.23 -8.27 18.35
N MET A 429 1.41 -8.39 19.68
CA MET A 429 0.42 -7.95 20.65
C MET A 429 1.05 -7.64 22.02
N PHE A 430 0.77 -6.45 22.55
CA PHE A 430 1.20 -6.06 23.90
C PHE A 430 0.44 -6.82 24.99
N ALA A 431 1.07 -6.96 26.17
CA ALA A 431 0.40 -7.45 27.38
C ALA A 431 -0.75 -6.54 27.85
N ASP A 432 -0.55 -5.21 27.76
CA ASP A 432 -1.55 -4.19 28.08
C ASP A 432 -1.69 -3.20 26.92
N PRO A 433 -2.50 -3.52 25.89
CA PRO A 433 -2.73 -2.62 24.76
C PRO A 433 -3.17 -1.21 25.17
N SER A 434 -3.84 -1.05 26.31
CA SER A 434 -4.35 0.26 26.73
C SER A 434 -3.25 1.28 27.05
N ALA A 435 -2.04 0.80 27.36
CA ALA A 435 -0.87 1.64 27.62
C ALA A 435 -0.21 2.18 26.35
N HIS A 436 -0.51 1.59 25.19
CA HIS A 436 0.18 1.81 23.91
C HIS A 436 -0.72 2.50 22.87
N VAL A 437 -1.82 3.14 23.29
CA VAL A 437 -2.72 3.85 22.34
C VAL A 437 -1.98 5.02 21.69
N ASN A 438 -2.01 5.05 20.35
CA ASN A 438 -1.25 5.88 19.42
C ASN A 438 0.26 5.56 19.36
N GLU A 439 0.69 4.42 19.87
CA GLU A 439 2.06 3.93 19.68
C GLU A 439 2.13 3.10 18.40
N THR A 440 3.18 3.36 17.63
CA THR A 440 3.56 2.63 16.42
C THR A 440 4.72 1.69 16.74
N TYR A 441 4.63 0.44 16.31
CA TYR A 441 5.60 -0.62 16.60
C TYR A 441 5.74 -1.58 15.42
N LYS A 442 6.92 -2.18 15.27
CA LYS A 442 7.20 -3.19 14.24
C LYS A 442 6.65 -4.55 14.65
N GLN A 443 5.95 -5.21 13.73
CA GLN A 443 5.53 -6.61 13.81
C GLN A 443 6.53 -7.52 13.11
N GLU A 444 7.18 -7.01 12.06
CA GLU A 444 8.23 -7.68 11.31
C GLU A 444 9.36 -6.70 10.97
N SER A 445 10.57 -7.21 10.83
CA SER A 445 11.72 -6.40 10.45
C SER A 445 12.73 -7.24 9.67
N TYR A 446 12.52 -7.28 8.37
CA TYR A 446 13.41 -7.84 7.36
C TYR A 446 13.29 -6.99 6.09
N ILE A 447 14.26 -6.11 5.88
CA ILE A 447 14.18 -5.04 4.88
C ILE A 447 13.97 -5.61 3.47
N GLY A 448 13.05 -5.01 2.72
CA GLY A 448 12.74 -5.40 1.34
C GLY A 448 11.97 -6.72 1.22
N GLU A 449 11.65 -7.38 2.32
CA GLU A 449 11.07 -8.73 2.33
C GLU A 449 9.91 -8.90 3.33
N ALA A 450 9.98 -8.33 4.55
CA ALA A 450 8.94 -8.38 5.58
C ALA A 450 9.08 -7.20 6.58
N GLU A 451 8.23 -6.18 6.49
CA GLU A 451 8.42 -4.90 7.22
C GLU A 451 7.17 -4.38 7.95
N ASP A 452 6.25 -5.29 8.27
CA ASP A 452 4.96 -4.99 8.88
C ASP A 452 5.08 -4.14 10.15
N THR A 453 4.21 -3.14 10.19
CA THR A 453 4.14 -2.12 11.23
C THR A 453 2.69 -1.96 11.68
N ALA A 454 2.47 -1.82 12.98
CA ALA A 454 1.17 -1.56 13.56
C ALA A 454 1.16 -0.26 14.37
N THR A 455 0.06 0.47 14.31
CA THR A 455 -0.28 1.55 15.24
C THR A 455 -1.52 1.17 16.03
N LEU A 456 -1.43 1.19 17.36
CA LEU A 456 -2.58 0.85 18.20
C LEU A 456 -3.56 2.03 18.31
N LEU A 457 -4.76 1.90 17.77
CA LEU A 457 -5.71 3.01 17.66
C LEU A 457 -6.67 3.11 18.84
N SER A 458 -7.18 1.98 19.33
CA SER A 458 -8.25 1.97 20.34
C SER A 458 -8.29 0.64 21.10
N VAL A 459 -8.89 0.65 22.30
CA VAL A 459 -9.11 -0.53 23.15
C VAL A 459 -10.54 -0.64 23.68
N ASN A 460 -11.44 0.24 23.20
CA ASN A 460 -12.80 0.37 23.72
C ASN A 460 -13.88 0.31 22.63
N GLU A 461 -13.54 -0.26 21.47
CA GLU A 461 -14.47 -0.40 20.36
C GLU A 461 -15.61 -1.38 20.70
N THR A 462 -16.73 -1.20 20.02
CA THR A 462 -17.85 -2.15 19.99
C THR A 462 -18.08 -2.57 18.55
N LEU A 463 -17.87 -3.85 18.24
CA LEU A 463 -17.86 -4.36 16.88
C LEU A 463 -18.77 -5.59 16.76
N ALA A 464 -19.49 -5.68 15.64
CA ALA A 464 -20.21 -6.89 15.26
C ALA A 464 -19.50 -7.53 14.06
N VAL A 465 -19.26 -8.84 14.18
CA VAL A 465 -18.75 -9.73 13.12
C VAL A 465 -19.72 -10.89 12.94
N LEU A 466 -19.50 -11.73 11.93
CA LEU A 466 -20.38 -12.87 11.63
C LEU A 466 -20.52 -13.85 12.82
N TYR A 467 -19.46 -14.06 13.59
CA TYR A 467 -19.48 -14.90 14.79
C TYR A 467 -20.25 -14.28 15.98
N GLY A 468 -20.30 -12.95 16.10
CA GLY A 468 -20.97 -12.30 17.23
C GLY A 468 -20.67 -10.80 17.40
N THR A 469 -21.15 -10.24 18.51
CA THR A 469 -20.92 -8.83 18.88
C THR A 469 -20.06 -8.74 20.13
N PHE A 470 -19.06 -7.87 20.09
CA PHE A 470 -18.04 -7.71 21.12
C PHE A 470 -17.91 -6.26 21.57
N THR A 471 -17.41 -6.07 22.78
CA THR A 471 -17.10 -4.77 23.39
C THR A 471 -15.69 -4.82 23.97
N ASN A 472 -15.04 -3.67 24.14
CA ASN A 472 -13.62 -3.58 24.54
C ASN A 472 -12.70 -4.25 23.50
N VAL A 473 -13.01 -4.01 22.23
CA VAL A 473 -12.22 -4.51 21.11
C VAL A 473 -11.01 -3.60 20.95
N VAL A 474 -9.84 -4.22 20.83
CA VAL A 474 -8.58 -3.57 20.46
C VAL A 474 -8.57 -3.39 18.95
N LYS A 475 -8.20 -2.20 18.49
CA LYS A 475 -8.10 -1.83 17.07
C LYS A 475 -6.69 -1.38 16.78
N THR A 476 -6.07 -1.97 15.76
CA THR A 476 -4.80 -1.54 15.19
C THR A 476 -5.03 -0.99 13.78
N LEU A 477 -4.12 -0.13 13.33
CA LEU A 477 -3.87 0.18 11.93
C LEU A 477 -2.55 -0.52 11.58
N GLU A 478 -2.58 -1.43 10.62
CA GLU A 478 -1.41 -2.20 10.17
C GLU A 478 -1.07 -1.80 8.74
N PHE A 479 0.22 -1.66 8.45
CA PHE A 479 0.75 -1.20 7.17
C PHE A 479 2.20 -1.65 7.01
N THR A 480 2.68 -1.71 5.78
CA THR A 480 4.07 -2.05 5.48
C THR A 480 4.68 -1.01 4.54
N PRO A 481 5.97 -0.67 4.72
CA PRO A 481 6.72 0.10 3.72
C PRO A 481 6.74 -0.56 2.33
N LEU A 482 6.69 -1.90 2.27
CA LEU A 482 6.77 -2.69 1.03
C LEU A 482 5.51 -2.59 0.16
N GLU A 483 4.36 -2.38 0.81
CA GLU A 483 3.08 -2.13 0.15
C GLU A 483 2.50 -0.85 0.77
N PRO A 484 3.00 0.34 0.37
CA PRO A 484 2.68 1.64 0.99
C PRO A 484 1.18 1.92 1.15
N PHE A 485 0.44 1.30 0.26
CA PHE A 485 -0.96 1.51 -0.06
C PHE A 485 -1.86 0.45 0.57
N LEU A 486 -1.27 -0.64 1.07
CA LEU A 486 -1.96 -1.62 1.87
C LEU A 486 -2.01 -1.10 3.31
N GLN A 487 -3.16 -0.52 3.66
CA GLN A 487 -3.48 -0.19 5.04
C GLN A 487 -4.67 -1.01 5.52
N GLU A 488 -4.53 -1.60 6.69
CA GLU A 488 -5.54 -2.48 7.23
C GLU A 488 -5.90 -2.12 8.66
N GLN A 489 -7.18 -2.27 9.00
CA GLN A 489 -7.59 -2.22 10.41
C GLN A 489 -7.85 -3.62 10.91
N LYS A 490 -7.03 -4.08 11.87
CA LYS A 490 -7.24 -5.35 12.55
C LYS A 490 -7.85 -5.16 13.93
N TYR A 491 -8.70 -6.11 14.31
CA TYR A 491 -9.52 -6.04 15.51
C TYR A 491 -9.33 -7.30 16.35
N TYR A 492 -9.07 -7.11 17.65
CA TYR A 492 -8.77 -8.18 18.60
C TYR A 492 -9.66 -8.08 19.84
N VAL A 493 -10.08 -9.23 20.39
CA VAL A 493 -10.89 -9.26 21.62
C VAL A 493 -10.34 -10.25 22.64
N GLU A 494 -10.43 -9.85 23.91
CA GLU A 494 -9.99 -10.67 25.05
C GLU A 494 -10.59 -12.08 24.99
N GLY A 495 -9.72 -13.07 25.13
CA GLY A 495 -10.09 -14.48 25.16
C GLY A 495 -10.48 -15.06 23.81
N ILE A 496 -10.39 -14.34 22.69
CA ILE A 496 -10.53 -14.93 21.34
C ILE A 496 -9.30 -14.59 20.51
N GLY A 497 -8.81 -13.36 20.58
CA GLY A 497 -7.76 -12.86 19.70
C GLY A 497 -8.34 -12.10 18.52
N PHE A 498 -7.71 -12.26 17.35
CA PHE A 498 -8.14 -11.62 16.11
C PHE A 498 -9.58 -12.01 15.74
N ILE A 499 -10.38 -11.03 15.32
CA ILE A 499 -11.80 -11.22 14.98
C ILE A 499 -12.22 -10.59 13.66
N LYS A 500 -11.48 -9.58 13.17
CA LYS A 500 -11.81 -8.86 11.94
C LYS A 500 -10.59 -8.16 11.37
N GLN A 501 -10.49 -8.12 10.05
CA GLN A 501 -9.66 -7.20 9.29
C GLN A 501 -10.52 -6.44 8.27
N VAL A 502 -10.10 -5.22 7.98
CA VAL A 502 -10.69 -4.36 6.94
C VAL A 502 -9.54 -3.76 6.14
N ASN A 503 -9.47 -4.06 4.86
CA ASN A 503 -8.59 -3.36 3.94
C ASN A 503 -9.18 -1.96 3.71
N LEU A 504 -8.41 -0.92 3.98
CA LEU A 504 -8.88 0.46 3.88
C LEU A 504 -8.94 0.97 2.44
N ARG A 505 -8.18 0.36 1.53
CA ARG A 505 -8.20 0.64 0.09
C ARG A 505 -9.44 0.03 -0.56
N THR A 506 -9.62 -1.28 -0.45
CA THR A 506 -10.68 -2.02 -1.15
C THR A 506 -12.01 -2.06 -0.38
N GLY A 507 -11.98 -1.80 0.93
CA GLY A 507 -13.12 -1.99 1.81
C GLY A 507 -13.46 -3.46 2.09
N GLU A 508 -12.66 -4.40 1.57
CA GLU A 508 -12.83 -5.83 1.80
C GLU A 508 -12.69 -6.15 3.30
N GLU A 509 -13.53 -7.06 3.78
CA GLU A 509 -13.56 -7.43 5.18
C GLU A 509 -13.40 -8.93 5.37
N PHE A 510 -12.45 -9.31 6.21
CA PHE A 510 -12.29 -10.67 6.71
C PHE A 510 -12.87 -10.77 8.10
N ASN A 511 -13.86 -11.64 8.28
CA ASN A 511 -14.62 -11.73 9.53
C ASN A 511 -14.49 -13.11 10.16
N LEU A 512 -14.32 -13.17 11.48
CA LEU A 512 -14.42 -14.42 12.23
C LEU A 512 -15.81 -15.04 12.05
N VAL A 513 -15.86 -16.29 11.60
CA VAL A 513 -17.09 -17.07 11.42
C VAL A 513 -17.18 -18.27 12.36
N GLU A 514 -16.05 -18.91 12.68
CA GLU A 514 -16.00 -20.01 13.62
C GLU A 514 -14.78 -19.88 14.55
N PHE A 515 -14.99 -20.19 15.83
CA PHE A 515 -13.94 -20.22 16.84
C PHE A 515 -14.08 -21.46 17.70
N TYR A 516 -12.99 -22.22 17.82
CA TYR A 516 -12.89 -23.40 18.66
C TYR A 516 -11.70 -23.25 19.60
N ARG A 517 -11.95 -23.34 20.91
CA ARG A 517 -10.90 -23.46 21.93
C ARG A 517 -11.04 -24.79 22.67
N PRO A 518 -9.96 -25.59 22.78
CA PRO A 518 -9.94 -26.76 23.63
C PRO A 518 -10.25 -26.40 25.09
N VAL A 519 -11.09 -27.20 25.74
CA VAL A 519 -11.34 -27.05 27.18
C VAL A 519 -10.15 -27.68 27.91
N SER A 520 -9.47 -26.88 28.73
CA SER A 520 -8.37 -27.29 29.61
C SER A 520 -8.73 -28.44 30.55
#